data_AF-A0A7J5X6X5-F1
#
_entry.id   AF-A0A7J5X6X5-F1
#
_cell.length_a   1.000
_cell.length_b   1.000
_cell.length_c   1.000
_cell.angle_alpha   90.00
_cell.angle_beta   90.00
_cell.angle_gamma   90.00
#
_symmetry.space_group_name_H-M   'P 1'
#
loop_
_entity.id
_entity.type
_entity.pdbx_description
1 polymer ?
#
loop_
_entity_poly.entity_id
_entity_poly.type
_entity_poly.pdbx_seq_one_letter_code
_entity_poly.pdbx_strand_id
1 'polypeptide(L)'
;MAVRIGQYKAHYWTWSNSLEEFNKGINFCPGEEVPGVTTHDQKEHTLQPILFHLGRDPGEKFPISVSSHEYQKVLSRISPVVELHKSTLVPGVPQLNMCDVAVMNWAPAGCEKLGKCLKVPKSKPWKCDWPH
;
A
#
# COMPACT_ATOMS: atom_id res chain seq x y z
N MET A 1 -3.21 -5.14 0.72
CA MET A 1 -3.92 -5.15 -0.57
C MET A 1 -3.98 -6.53 -1.21
N ALA A 2 -2.86 -7.16 -1.61
CA ALA A 2 -2.89 -8.37 -2.44
C ALA A 2 -1.88 -9.46 -2.05
N VAL A 3 -2.06 -10.68 -2.58
CA VAL A 3 -1.18 -11.85 -2.39
C VAL A 3 -0.98 -12.58 -3.72
N ARG A 4 0.24 -13.04 -4.01
CA ARG A 4 0.58 -13.83 -5.21
C ARG A 4 1.03 -15.23 -4.84
N ILE A 5 0.49 -16.24 -5.54
CA ILE A 5 1.00 -17.62 -5.52
C ILE A 5 1.16 -18.11 -6.96
N GLY A 6 2.39 -18.43 -7.35
CA GLY A 6 2.72 -18.81 -8.72
C GLY A 6 2.35 -17.69 -9.71
N GLN A 7 1.53 -18.01 -10.72
CA GLN A 7 1.10 -17.07 -11.74
C GLN A 7 -0.15 -16.28 -11.38
N TYR A 8 -0.71 -16.46 -10.18
CA TYR A 8 -1.95 -15.82 -9.78
C TYR A 8 -1.74 -14.79 -8.67
N LYS A 9 -2.42 -13.65 -8.77
CA LYS A 9 -2.41 -12.57 -7.78
C LYS A 9 -3.84 -12.17 -7.42
N ALA A 10 -4.16 -12.23 -6.14
CA ALA A 10 -5.47 -11.91 -5.57
C ALA A 10 -5.38 -10.59 -4.79
N HIS A 11 -6.19 -9.61 -5.15
CA HIS A 11 -6.34 -8.33 -4.44
C HIS A 11 -7.55 -8.39 -3.52
N TYR A 12 -7.29 -8.36 -2.22
CA TYR A 12 -8.29 -8.27 -1.14
C TYR A 12 -8.70 -6.83 -0.87
N TRP A 13 -7.92 -5.87 -1.35
CA TRP A 13 -8.20 -4.44 -1.31
C TRP A 13 -7.57 -3.79 -2.54
N THR A 14 -8.21 -2.77 -3.11
CA THR A 14 -7.66 -1.96 -4.22
C THR A 14 -7.71 -0.48 -3.90
N TRP A 15 -6.69 0.25 -4.33
CA TRP A 15 -6.59 1.71 -4.17
C TRP A 15 -5.41 2.25 -4.96
N SER A 16 -5.60 3.34 -5.70
CA SER A 16 -4.52 4.17 -6.24
C SER A 16 -4.15 5.27 -5.23
N ASN A 17 -4.96 6.32 -5.17
CA ASN A 17 -4.88 7.44 -4.24
C ASN A 17 -6.25 8.10 -4.10
N SER A 18 -6.43 8.96 -3.09
CA SER A 18 -7.69 9.68 -2.91
C SER A 18 -8.05 10.54 -4.13
N LEU A 19 -9.35 10.73 -4.35
CA LEU A 19 -9.83 11.62 -5.42
C LEU A 19 -9.37 13.07 -5.22
N GLU A 20 -9.18 13.49 -3.96
CA GLU A 20 -8.63 14.82 -3.63
C GLU A 20 -7.22 15.01 -4.18
N GLU A 21 -6.32 14.05 -3.94
CA GLU A 21 -4.94 14.10 -4.44
C GLU A 21 -4.90 13.98 -5.98
N PHE A 22 -5.76 13.13 -6.54
CA PHE A 22 -5.90 13.02 -7.99
C PHE A 22 -6.29 14.35 -8.64
N ASN A 23 -7.25 15.06 -8.05
CA ASN A 23 -7.68 16.38 -8.52
C ASN A 23 -6.61 17.47 -8.36
N LYS A 24 -5.62 17.28 -7.47
CA LYS A 24 -4.42 18.13 -7.37
C LYS A 24 -3.33 17.79 -8.41
N GLY A 25 -3.58 16.81 -9.28
CA GLY A 25 -2.66 16.37 -10.34
C GLY A 25 -1.75 15.22 -9.94
N ILE A 26 -1.94 14.61 -8.76
CA ILE A 26 -1.17 13.44 -8.34
C ILE A 26 -1.82 12.20 -8.95
N ASN A 27 -1.21 11.67 -10.00
CA ASN A 27 -1.70 10.47 -10.68
C ASN A 27 -0.65 9.36 -10.61
N PHE A 28 -0.94 8.30 -9.85
CA PHE A 28 -0.06 7.13 -9.73
C PHE A 28 -0.12 6.19 -10.95
N CYS A 29 -1.14 6.32 -11.80
CA CYS A 29 -1.38 5.47 -12.97
C CYS A 29 -1.60 6.33 -14.24
N PRO A 30 -0.64 7.17 -14.65
CA PRO A 30 -0.83 8.06 -15.80
C PRO A 30 -1.03 7.27 -17.09
N GLY A 31 -2.14 7.53 -17.77
CA GLY A 31 -2.50 6.83 -19.02
C GLY A 31 -3.05 5.41 -18.82
N GLU A 32 -3.28 4.98 -17.58
CA GLU A 32 -3.81 3.65 -17.27
C GLU A 32 -5.03 3.76 -16.34
N GLU A 33 -6.14 3.18 -16.79
CA GLU A 33 -7.37 3.07 -16.01
C GLU A 33 -7.98 1.69 -16.25
N VAL A 34 -8.08 0.89 -15.18
CA VAL A 34 -8.71 -0.43 -15.21
C VAL A 34 -9.97 -0.37 -14.34
N PRO A 35 -11.17 -0.44 -14.95
CA PRO A 35 -12.43 -0.28 -14.23
C PRO A 35 -12.58 -1.22 -13.03
N GLY A 36 -12.90 -0.65 -11.87
CA GLY A 36 -13.07 -1.41 -10.62
C GLY A 36 -11.77 -1.89 -9.97
N VAL A 37 -10.61 -1.62 -10.56
CA VAL A 37 -9.28 -2.03 -10.05
C VAL A 37 -8.46 -0.81 -9.66
N THR A 38 -8.26 0.15 -10.56
CA THR A 38 -7.56 1.41 -10.28
C THR A 38 -8.53 2.43 -9.66
N THR A 39 -8.90 2.21 -8.40
CA THR A 39 -9.95 3.00 -7.71
C THR A 39 -9.37 4.13 -6.86
N HIS A 40 -10.03 5.30 -6.87
CA HIS A 40 -9.64 6.44 -6.03
C HIS A 40 -10.18 6.38 -4.59
N ASP A 41 -11.07 5.43 -4.32
CA ASP A 41 -11.41 5.02 -2.96
C ASP A 41 -10.65 3.75 -2.61
N GLN A 42 -10.34 3.57 -1.33
CA GLN A 42 -9.90 2.28 -0.81
C GLN A 42 -11.10 1.32 -0.83
N LYS A 43 -11.11 0.37 -1.77
CA LYS A 43 -12.17 -0.62 -1.93
C LYS A 43 -11.77 -1.95 -1.28
N GLU A 44 -12.68 -2.50 -0.49
CA GLU A 44 -12.54 -3.81 0.12
C GLU A 44 -13.08 -4.90 -0.80
N HIS A 45 -12.31 -6.00 -0.93
CA HIS A 45 -12.65 -7.20 -1.70
C HIS A 45 -12.36 -8.47 -0.89
N THR A 46 -12.42 -8.41 0.44
CA THR A 46 -11.97 -9.52 1.30
C THR A 46 -12.78 -10.81 1.11
N LEU A 47 -14.09 -10.68 0.87
CA LEU A 47 -15.00 -11.81 0.61
C LEU A 47 -14.90 -12.35 -0.82
N GLN A 48 -14.55 -11.49 -1.78
CA GLN A 48 -14.45 -11.84 -3.20
C GLN A 48 -13.26 -11.11 -3.84
N PRO A 49 -12.01 -11.58 -3.60
CA PRO A 49 -10.81 -10.88 -4.07
C PRO A 49 -10.76 -10.78 -5.59
N ILE A 50 -10.25 -9.66 -6.12
CA ILE A 50 -10.03 -9.52 -7.56
C ILE A 50 -8.80 -10.37 -7.94
N LEU A 51 -8.98 -11.32 -8.85
CA LEU A 51 -7.94 -12.28 -9.20
C LEU A 51 -7.42 -12.06 -10.62
N PHE A 52 -6.10 -12.07 -10.79
CA PHE A 52 -5.43 -11.99 -12.09
C PHE A 52 -4.50 -13.16 -12.32
N HIS A 53 -4.33 -13.55 -13.59
CA HIS A 53 -3.28 -14.48 -14.02
C HIS A 53 -2.14 -13.69 -14.68
N LEU A 54 -1.08 -13.40 -13.94
CA LEU A 54 0.02 -12.53 -14.34
C LEU A 54 0.82 -13.04 -15.55
N GLY A 55 0.80 -14.34 -15.85
CA GLY A 55 1.44 -14.87 -17.06
C GLY A 55 0.68 -14.60 -18.36
N ARG A 56 -0.62 -14.31 -18.29
CA ARG A 56 -1.49 -14.02 -19.44
C ARG A 56 -1.89 -12.54 -19.46
N ASP A 57 -1.99 -11.95 -18.29
CA ASP A 57 -2.38 -10.58 -18.05
C ASP A 57 -1.38 -9.92 -17.08
N PRO A 58 -0.17 -9.57 -17.55
CA PRO A 58 0.83 -8.91 -16.71
C PRO A 58 0.41 -7.48 -16.30
N GLY A 59 -0.51 -6.86 -17.06
CA GLY A 59 -1.00 -5.51 -16.80
C GLY A 59 -2.21 -5.44 -15.87
N GLU A 60 -2.68 -6.58 -15.34
CA GLU A 60 -3.84 -6.65 -14.43
C GLU A 60 -5.09 -5.97 -15.02
N LYS A 61 -5.31 -6.14 -16.33
CA LYS A 61 -6.41 -5.50 -17.09
C LYS A 61 -7.67 -6.35 -17.13
N PHE A 62 -7.56 -7.67 -16.92
CA PHE A 62 -8.63 -8.64 -17.13
C PHE A 62 -8.81 -9.55 -15.91
N PRO A 63 -9.67 -9.14 -14.95
CA PRO A 63 -10.00 -9.96 -13.79
C PRO A 63 -10.59 -11.31 -14.20
N ILE A 64 -10.19 -12.37 -13.50
CA ILE A 64 -10.78 -13.70 -13.67
C ILE A 64 -12.18 -13.69 -13.07
N SER A 65 -13.17 -14.14 -13.83
CA SER A 65 -14.56 -14.21 -13.39
C SER A 65 -14.72 -15.07 -12.12
N VAL A 66 -15.46 -14.53 -11.16
CA VAL A 66 -15.74 -15.15 -9.85
C VAL A 66 -16.52 -16.46 -9.95
N SER A 67 -17.31 -16.63 -11.02
CA SER A 67 -18.06 -17.85 -11.32
C SER A 67 -17.22 -18.93 -12.01
N SER A 68 -15.99 -18.61 -12.42
CA SER A 68 -15.14 -19.57 -13.13
C SER A 68 -14.56 -20.62 -12.18
N HIS A 69 -14.38 -21.83 -12.70
CA HIS A 69 -13.69 -22.90 -11.98
C HIS A 69 -12.22 -22.52 -11.66
N GLU A 70 -11.57 -21.76 -12.54
CA GLU A 70 -10.20 -21.25 -12.32
C GLU A 70 -10.14 -20.39 -11.06
N TYR A 71 -11.06 -19.45 -10.91
CA TYR A 71 -11.13 -18.57 -9.75
C TYR A 71 -11.28 -19.36 -8.44
N GLN A 72 -12.27 -20.25 -8.38
CA GLN A 72 -12.55 -21.06 -7.19
C GLN A 72 -11.36 -21.96 -6.82
N LYS A 73 -10.75 -22.61 -7.82
CA LYS A 73 -9.58 -23.49 -7.62
C LYS A 73 -8.34 -22.73 -7.14
N VAL A 74 -8.16 -21.50 -7.60
CA VAL A 74 -7.00 -20.69 -7.20
C VAL A 74 -7.20 -20.12 -5.80
N LEU A 75 -8.39 -19.59 -5.49
CA LEU A 75 -8.66 -19.08 -4.15
C LEU A 75 -8.64 -20.16 -3.07
N SER A 76 -9.08 -21.38 -3.35
CA SER A 76 -8.96 -22.48 -2.38
C SER A 76 -7.50 -22.79 -2.00
N ARG A 77 -6.53 -22.37 -2.82
CA ARG A 77 -5.09 -22.47 -2.54
C ARG A 77 -4.52 -21.21 -1.89
N ILE A 78 -4.95 -20.02 -2.32
CA ILE A 78 -4.43 -18.75 -1.79
C ILE A 78 -4.96 -18.48 -0.37
N SER A 79 -6.27 -18.63 -0.16
CA SER A 79 -6.91 -18.24 1.11
C SER A 79 -6.29 -18.90 2.35
N PRO A 80 -6.00 -20.22 2.38
CA PRO A 80 -5.37 -20.83 3.55
C PRO A 80 -3.99 -20.25 3.87
N VAL A 81 -3.21 -19.87 2.85
CA VAL A 81 -1.87 -19.27 3.02
C VAL A 81 -1.99 -17.87 3.62
N VAL A 82 -2.97 -17.09 3.16
CA VAL A 82 -3.23 -15.75 3.70
C VAL A 82 -3.67 -15.83 5.16
N GLU A 83 -4.57 -16.74 5.49
CA GLU A 83 -5.06 -16.89 6.86
C GLU A 83 -3.99 -17.45 7.80
N LEU A 84 -3.16 -18.39 7.33
CA LEU A 84 -1.98 -18.84 8.09
C LEU A 84 -1.00 -17.69 8.35
N HIS A 85 -0.71 -16.87 7.34
CA HIS A 85 0.17 -15.71 7.50
C HIS A 85 -0.40 -14.72 8.52
N LYS A 86 -1.68 -14.36 8.42
CA LYS A 86 -2.32 -13.41 9.34
C LYS A 86 -2.37 -13.94 10.78
N SER A 87 -2.69 -15.23 10.97
CA SER A 87 -2.80 -15.83 12.30
C SER A 87 -1.47 -16.01 13.01
N THR A 88 -0.36 -16.06 12.25
CA THR A 88 0.99 -16.23 12.80
C THR A 88 1.79 -14.92 12.86
N LEU A 89 1.30 -13.86 12.20
CA LEU A 89 1.94 -12.55 12.21
C LEU A 89 1.71 -11.86 13.58
N VAL A 90 2.81 -11.42 14.20
CA VAL A 90 2.80 -10.52 15.35
C VAL A 90 3.29 -9.15 14.88
N PRO A 91 2.39 -8.17 14.63
CA PRO A 91 2.80 -6.84 14.18
C PRO A 91 3.63 -6.11 15.25
N GLY A 92 4.71 -5.47 14.83
CA GLY A 92 5.48 -4.58 15.69
C GLY A 92 4.72 -3.28 16.01
N VAL A 93 5.18 -2.55 17.02
CA VAL A 93 4.63 -1.23 17.36
C VAL A 93 4.92 -0.26 16.21
N PRO A 94 3.91 0.46 15.67
CA PRO A 94 4.10 1.36 14.54
C PRO A 94 5.04 2.53 14.89
N GLN A 95 6.19 2.59 14.21
CA GLN A 95 7.22 3.60 14.44
C GLN A 95 6.96 4.92 13.69
N LEU A 96 6.07 4.92 12.70
CA LEU A 96 5.85 6.03 11.77
C LEU A 96 4.66 6.92 12.16
N ASN A 97 4.13 6.76 13.38
CA ASN A 97 2.94 7.49 13.81
C ASN A 97 3.24 8.91 14.28
N MET A 98 4.46 9.19 14.73
CA MET A 98 4.80 10.42 15.45
C MET A 98 5.86 11.22 14.71
N CYS A 99 5.63 12.53 14.61
CA CYS A 99 6.51 13.51 13.97
C CYS A 99 6.87 14.60 14.97
N ASP A 100 8.08 15.15 14.84
CA ASP A 100 8.52 16.33 15.58
C ASP A 100 9.51 17.14 14.74
N VAL A 101 9.29 18.45 14.59
CA VAL A 101 10.23 19.32 13.84
C VAL A 101 11.58 19.33 14.54
N ALA A 102 11.62 19.25 15.88
CA ALA A 102 12.87 19.33 16.64
C ALA A 102 13.83 18.14 16.40
N VAL A 103 13.33 17.00 15.90
CA VAL A 103 14.18 15.82 15.61
C VAL A 103 14.70 15.77 14.17
N MET A 104 14.42 16.80 13.37
CA MET A 104 15.03 16.95 12.04
C MET A 104 16.55 17.17 12.15
N ASN A 105 17.25 17.17 11.01
CA ASN A 105 18.71 17.26 10.90
C ASN A 105 19.28 18.66 11.21
N TRP A 106 18.89 19.28 12.32
CA TRP A 106 19.35 20.60 12.74
C TRP A 106 20.82 20.62 13.13
N ALA A 107 21.26 19.63 13.91
CA ALA A 107 22.65 19.52 14.36
C ALA A 107 23.15 18.07 14.30
N PRO A 108 23.38 17.52 13.10
CA PRO A 108 23.94 16.18 12.95
C PRO A 108 25.35 16.10 13.54
N ALA A 109 25.75 14.91 13.99
CA ALA A 109 27.10 14.68 14.50
C ALA A 109 28.16 15.15 13.48
N GLY A 110 29.11 15.97 13.94
CA GLY A 110 30.16 16.57 13.11
C GLY A 110 29.84 17.96 12.54
N CYS A 111 28.61 18.47 12.70
CA CYS A 111 28.25 19.82 12.23
C CYS A 111 29.11 20.92 12.86
N GLU A 112 29.59 20.73 14.10
CA GLU A 112 30.39 21.72 14.83
C GLU A 112 31.74 21.98 14.14
N LYS A 113 32.43 20.90 13.76
CA LYS A 113 33.72 20.98 13.03
C LYS A 113 33.58 21.64 11.67
N LEU A 114 32.42 21.47 11.05
CA LEU A 114 32.10 22.05 9.74
C LEU A 114 31.51 23.46 9.84
N GLY A 115 31.19 23.96 11.04
CA GLY A 115 30.47 25.21 11.22
C GLY A 115 29.07 25.22 10.60
N LYS A 116 28.39 24.06 10.56
CA LYS A 116 27.10 23.86 9.85
C LYS A 116 25.93 23.51 10.77
N CYS A 117 26.08 23.63 12.09
CA CYS A 117 24.96 23.39 13.00
C CYS A 117 23.91 24.49 12.87
N LEU A 118 22.63 24.12 12.93
CA LEU A 118 21.49 25.03 12.97
C LEU A 118 20.83 25.00 14.34
N LYS A 119 20.13 26.09 14.69
CA LYS A 119 19.40 26.18 15.96
C LYS A 119 18.15 25.28 15.92
N VAL A 120 18.07 24.36 16.87
CA VAL A 120 16.91 23.46 17.02
C VAL A 120 15.68 24.23 17.52
N PRO A 121 14.49 24.05 16.93
CA PRO A 121 13.24 24.59 17.46
C PRO A 121 12.77 23.84 18.71
N LYS A 122 11.76 24.38 19.42
CA LYS A 122 11.18 23.71 20.58
C LYS A 122 10.40 22.46 20.12
N SER A 123 10.73 21.32 20.72
CA SER A 123 10.03 20.05 20.51
C SER A 123 8.55 20.14 20.90
N LYS A 124 7.71 19.58 20.03
CA LYS A 124 6.27 19.41 20.27
C LYS A 124 5.79 18.26 19.40
N PRO A 125 5.86 16.99 19.83
CA PRO A 125 5.48 15.85 19.00
C PRO A 125 3.98 15.85 18.64
N TRP A 126 3.65 15.41 17.42
CA TRP A 126 2.26 15.24 16.93
C TRP A 126 2.14 13.98 16.06
N LYS A 127 0.90 13.56 15.76
CA LYS A 127 0.67 12.48 14.79
C LYS A 127 1.08 12.94 13.40
N CYS A 128 1.95 12.19 12.73
CA CYS A 128 2.29 12.49 11.34
C CYS A 128 1.03 12.50 10.48
N ASP A 129 0.98 13.44 9.53
CA ASP A 129 -0.05 13.47 8.51
C ASP A 129 0.42 12.63 7.33
N TRP A 130 -0.38 11.61 7.00
CA TRP A 130 -0.12 10.70 5.88
C TRP A 130 -1.26 10.92 4.88
N PRO A 131 -1.04 11.69 3.79
CA PRO A 131 -2.11 12.16 2.89
C PRO A 131 -2.63 11.08 1.93
N HIS A 132 -2.15 9.85 2.08
CA HIS A 132 -2.61 8.68 1.34
C HIS A 132 -3.61 7.92 2.21
#